data_AF-A0A7X7RSF5-F1
#
_entry.id   AF-A0A7X7RSF5-F1
#
_cell.length_a   1.000
_cell.length_b   1.000
_cell.length_c   1.000
_cell.angle_alpha   90.00
_cell.angle_beta   90.00
_cell.angle_gamma   90.00
#
_symmetry.space_group_name_H-M   'P 1'
#
loop_
_entity.id
_entity.type
_entity.pdbx_description
1 polymer ?
#
loop_
_entity_poly.entity_id
_entity_poly.type
_entity_poly.pdbx_seq_one_letter_code
_entity_poly.pdbx_strand_id
1 'polypeptide(L)'
;MIIQTVFLTSIAVILIFLCAVIGNLFINLIARDKILTPKDIFFSTYWGIILIVSSVAIYATNISTVFIVIIIPTAFLSLYHIPSIKSISAKSWYKNICITIPIFLIFSLVSQLLPYSWSIENDINFYSQVSQSLINSGIENTFHYFNEYIDDSVGNNAYHYFELWFNGIISLPLERYFSNLLLLKHFTYPFFITLIAIGLFSIITNLALSSQNLFSLLLIVSLLFVNLSSLINFENTAWDILHSVFDRPNFIFYFYGLIPATYVFMQGENYSAFFGYIVILPILSITTAPSIFLSAILFAFYLRTNKLLMPKQFLKIVGVISAVAGSIVCFYGITGSSVDSQLSQGASMSNLLHTAIQLWKAIIQQIVILSFKSLVLLIIPLGIGVFLIKNNYPNFIHLAVFALLTNFSGILVFQVLPTTTNTYQFAYMGYVTIFLVLILSILLVSSFFSIRQNILLLTTILTLAIIFNANNFRLPEWSKSIEDNFISLRGYESNTIQEIKSELTYHKEKHPKKIGFLIVKERTISPNHKHSLTYQYGNEILIYMNNMHFLPLTPPELLYQDSNQTSKYERAKGFNDKLTFYKHFDSTNSTGYINQFIKDENILFIITDSVLPYLDQKLITIASDE
;
A
#
# COMPACT_ATOMS: atom_id res chain seq x y z
N MET A 1 -13.72 2.11 -21.74
CA MET A 1 -12.46 1.62 -21.16
C MET A 1 -11.23 2.17 -21.89
N ILE A 2 -11.02 1.84 -23.17
CA ILE A 2 -9.79 2.22 -23.93
C ILE A 2 -9.49 3.73 -23.84
N ILE A 3 -10.50 4.58 -24.08
CA ILE A 3 -10.36 6.04 -24.00
C ILE A 3 -9.90 6.49 -22.60
N GLN A 4 -10.50 5.93 -21.54
CA GLN A 4 -10.12 6.25 -20.16
C GLN A 4 -8.68 5.81 -19.87
N THR A 5 -8.26 4.61 -20.30
CA THR A 5 -6.88 4.13 -20.14
C THR A 5 -5.86 5.04 -20.85
N VAL A 6 -6.15 5.48 -22.08
CA VAL A 6 -5.29 6.41 -22.83
C VAL A 6 -5.20 7.78 -22.13
N PHE A 7 -6.33 8.27 -21.62
CA PHE A 7 -6.38 9.53 -20.88
C PHE A 7 -5.54 9.46 -19.59
N LEU A 8 -5.73 8.39 -18.78
CA LEU A 8 -4.94 8.14 -17.57
C LEU A 8 -3.44 8.01 -17.88
N THR A 9 -3.08 7.36 -18.98
CA THR A 9 -1.67 7.27 -19.44
C THR A 9 -1.09 8.64 -19.73
N SER A 10 -1.86 9.52 -20.39
CA SER A 10 -1.41 10.88 -20.68
C SER A 10 -1.14 11.68 -19.41
N ILE A 11 -2.02 11.55 -18.40
CA ILE A 11 -1.82 12.15 -17.07
C ILE A 11 -0.55 11.59 -16.40
N ALA A 12 -0.34 10.27 -16.45
CA ALA A 12 0.81 9.63 -15.83
C ALA A 12 2.14 10.17 -16.39
N VAL A 13 2.22 10.37 -17.70
CA VAL A 13 3.41 10.93 -18.37
C VAL A 13 3.65 12.38 -17.95
N ILE A 14 2.60 13.21 -17.92
CA ILE A 14 2.69 14.60 -17.47
C ILE A 14 3.17 14.66 -16.02
N LEU A 15 2.63 13.80 -15.16
CA LEU A 15 3.00 13.74 -13.76
C LEU A 15 4.45 13.28 -13.56
N ILE A 16 4.90 12.25 -14.28
CA ILE A 16 6.31 11.82 -14.26
C ILE A 16 7.22 12.97 -14.68
N PHE A 17 6.89 13.67 -15.78
CA PHE A 17 7.68 14.81 -16.25
C PHE A 17 7.75 15.91 -15.18
N LEU A 18 6.60 16.31 -14.61
CA LEU A 18 6.54 17.36 -13.60
C LEU A 18 7.33 16.99 -12.34
N CYS A 19 7.10 15.80 -11.80
CA CYS A 19 7.83 15.28 -10.64
C CYS A 19 9.33 15.21 -10.93
N ALA A 20 9.73 14.72 -12.10
CA ALA A 20 11.13 14.64 -12.47
C ALA A 20 11.78 16.03 -12.59
N VAL A 21 11.08 17.05 -13.09
CA VAL A 21 11.59 18.43 -13.10
C VAL A 21 11.79 18.95 -11.68
N ILE A 22 10.77 18.84 -10.81
CA ILE A 22 10.81 19.31 -9.43
C ILE A 22 11.92 18.61 -8.65
N GLY A 23 11.99 17.28 -8.70
CA GLY A 23 13.01 16.54 -7.98
C GLY A 23 14.41 16.73 -8.56
N ASN A 24 14.57 16.93 -9.87
CA ASN A 24 15.88 17.25 -10.44
C ASN A 24 16.38 18.64 -9.97
N LEU A 25 15.50 19.64 -9.88
CA LEU A 25 15.83 20.93 -9.29
C LEU A 25 16.26 20.77 -7.84
N PHE A 26 15.47 20.03 -7.06
CA PHE A 26 15.79 19.75 -5.65
C PHE A 26 17.13 19.05 -5.47
N ILE A 27 17.37 17.95 -6.19
CA ILE A 27 18.63 17.21 -6.14
C ILE A 27 19.81 18.12 -6.48
N ASN A 28 19.69 18.99 -7.49
CA ASN A 28 20.75 19.92 -7.85
C ASN A 28 20.99 21.03 -6.80
N LEU A 29 19.99 21.38 -5.99
CA LEU A 29 20.16 22.32 -4.87
C LEU A 29 20.93 21.70 -3.70
N ILE A 30 20.69 20.41 -3.42
CA ILE A 30 21.31 19.70 -2.29
C ILE A 30 22.60 18.96 -2.68
N ALA A 31 22.85 18.74 -3.98
CA ALA A 31 24.08 18.16 -4.47
C ALA A 31 25.24 19.18 -4.35
N ARG A 32 26.41 18.70 -3.90
CA ARG A 32 27.64 19.51 -3.84
C ARG A 32 28.13 19.96 -5.20
N ASP A 33 27.92 19.13 -6.22
CA ASP A 33 28.32 19.40 -7.59
C ASP A 33 27.25 20.32 -8.19
N LYS A 34 27.44 21.65 -8.09
CA LYS A 34 26.51 22.69 -8.56
C LYS A 34 26.28 22.71 -10.09
N ILE A 35 26.54 21.61 -10.78
CA ILE A 35 26.34 21.46 -12.22
C ILE A 35 24.89 21.01 -12.44
N LEU A 36 24.08 21.94 -12.94
CA LEU A 36 22.71 21.69 -13.42
C LEU A 36 22.72 20.68 -14.57
N THR A 37 22.61 19.40 -14.22
CA THR A 37 22.57 18.28 -15.15
C THR A 37 21.34 17.43 -14.84
N PRO A 38 20.63 16.91 -15.86
CA PRO A 38 19.54 15.96 -15.62
C PRO A 38 20.09 14.75 -14.88
N LYS A 39 19.48 14.41 -13.73
CA LYS A 39 19.80 13.20 -12.97
C LYS A 39 18.96 12.03 -13.49
N ASP A 40 19.27 10.82 -13.01
CA ASP A 40 18.48 9.63 -13.31
C ASP A 40 16.97 9.91 -13.10
N ILE A 41 16.15 9.47 -14.06
CA ILE A 41 14.72 9.77 -14.08
C ILE A 41 14.02 9.25 -12.83
N PHE A 42 14.44 8.08 -12.32
CA PHE A 42 13.83 7.46 -11.17
C PHE A 42 14.05 8.32 -9.92
N PHE A 43 15.29 8.75 -9.65
CA PHE A 43 15.59 9.61 -8.50
C PHE A 43 14.93 10.97 -8.59
N SER A 44 14.93 11.55 -9.79
CA SER A 44 14.29 12.84 -10.03
C SER A 44 12.78 12.73 -9.75
N THR A 45 12.13 11.68 -10.23
CA THR A 45 10.70 11.45 -9.98
C THR A 45 10.43 11.11 -8.51
N TYR A 46 11.29 10.32 -7.87
CA TYR A 46 11.18 9.92 -6.46
C TYR A 46 11.18 11.13 -5.52
N TRP A 47 12.18 12.00 -5.64
CA TRP A 47 12.24 13.22 -4.86
C TRP A 47 11.11 14.19 -5.20
N GLY A 48 10.73 14.31 -6.48
CA GLY A 48 9.59 15.12 -6.89
C GLY A 48 8.30 14.72 -6.19
N ILE A 49 7.98 13.41 -6.18
CA ILE A 49 6.78 12.90 -5.52
C ILE A 49 6.84 13.13 -4.01
N ILE A 50 7.98 12.81 -3.36
CA ILE A 50 8.14 13.03 -1.91
C ILE A 50 7.90 14.49 -1.55
N LEU A 51 8.47 15.43 -2.32
CA LEU A 51 8.32 16.86 -2.06
C LEU A 51 6.88 17.33 -2.27
N ILE A 52 6.22 16.91 -3.36
CA ILE A 52 4.83 17.27 -3.63
C ILE A 52 3.93 16.75 -2.50
N VAL A 53 4.01 15.45 -2.20
CA VAL A 53 3.18 14.81 -1.17
C VAL A 53 3.43 15.44 0.19
N SER A 54 4.69 15.60 0.60
CA SER A 54 5.03 16.18 1.91
C SER A 54 4.58 17.63 2.01
N SER A 55 4.77 18.44 0.96
CA SER A 55 4.41 19.86 0.98
C SER A 55 2.89 20.05 1.05
N VAL A 56 2.13 19.27 0.26
CA VAL A 56 0.67 19.35 0.27
C VAL A 56 0.12 18.82 1.60
N ALA A 57 0.64 17.71 2.13
CA ALA A 57 0.22 17.19 3.43
C ALA A 57 0.49 18.20 4.55
N ILE A 58 1.69 18.81 4.60
CA ILE A 58 2.04 19.83 5.59
C ILE A 58 1.11 21.05 5.49
N TYR A 59 0.80 21.49 4.26
CA TYR A 59 -0.11 22.60 4.05
C TYR A 59 -1.54 22.27 4.47
N ALA A 60 -2.09 21.14 4.03
CA ALA A 60 -3.47 20.74 4.28
C ALA A 60 -3.75 20.43 5.76
N THR A 61 -2.76 19.90 6.47
CA THR A 61 -2.87 19.54 7.90
C THR A 61 -2.45 20.67 8.86
N ASN A 62 -2.07 21.86 8.34
CA ASN A 62 -1.45 22.92 9.13
C ASN A 62 -0.27 22.40 9.98
N ILE A 63 0.63 21.63 9.36
CA ILE A 63 1.84 21.03 9.96
C ILE A 63 1.56 19.79 10.85
N SER A 64 0.30 19.44 11.12
CA SER A 64 -0.06 18.22 11.86
C SER A 64 0.01 16.95 10.98
N THR A 65 1.17 16.67 10.40
CA THR A 65 1.45 15.45 9.61
C THR A 65 2.84 14.88 9.90
N VAL A 66 2.96 13.54 9.85
CA VAL A 66 4.24 12.84 10.03
C VAL A 66 5.25 13.19 8.92
N PHE A 67 4.80 13.68 7.77
CA PHE A 67 5.68 14.06 6.66
C PHE A 67 6.65 15.19 6.99
N ILE A 68 6.42 15.97 8.05
CA ILE A 68 7.41 16.96 8.53
C ILE A 68 8.76 16.30 8.90
N VAL A 69 8.73 15.03 9.33
CA VAL A 69 9.92 14.29 9.75
C VAL A 69 10.88 14.05 8.57
N ILE A 70 10.42 14.16 7.31
CA ILE A 70 11.25 13.98 6.11
C ILE A 70 12.45 14.93 6.03
N ILE A 71 12.39 16.06 6.76
CA ILE A 71 13.48 17.04 6.84
C ILE A 71 14.74 16.40 7.44
N ILE A 72 14.62 15.47 8.39
CA ILE A 72 15.76 14.81 9.06
C ILE A 72 16.59 13.95 8.08
N PRO A 73 16.02 12.94 7.39
CA PRO A 73 16.78 12.15 6.43
C PRO A 73 17.24 12.98 5.24
N THR A 74 16.46 13.98 4.82
CA THR A 74 16.86 14.92 3.77
C THR A 74 18.12 15.72 4.15
N ALA A 75 18.14 16.30 5.35
CA ALA A 75 19.29 17.02 5.88
C ALA A 75 20.50 16.08 6.00
N PHE A 76 20.30 14.86 6.51
CA PHE A 76 21.35 13.85 6.58
C PHE A 76 21.93 13.50 5.19
N LEU A 77 21.09 13.25 4.19
CA LEU A 77 21.52 12.96 2.82
C LEU A 77 22.27 14.15 2.18
N SER A 78 21.84 15.38 2.44
CA SER A 78 22.52 16.59 1.94
C SER A 78 23.92 16.76 2.53
N LEU A 79 24.10 16.45 3.82
CA LEU A 79 25.37 16.61 4.53
C LEU A 79 26.37 15.48 4.24
N TYR A 80 25.89 14.27 3.96
CA TYR A 80 26.71 13.05 3.87
C TYR A 80 26.82 12.47 2.46
N HIS A 81 26.65 13.32 1.45
CA HIS A 81 26.64 12.99 0.04
C HIS A 81 25.48 12.07 -0.35
N ILE A 82 24.50 12.63 -1.07
CA ILE A 82 23.91 11.91 -2.18
C ILE A 82 25.10 11.56 -3.09
N PRO A 83 25.41 10.27 -3.34
CA PRO A 83 26.40 9.92 -4.34
C PRO A 83 26.05 10.70 -5.60
N SER A 84 27.01 11.22 -6.35
CA SER A 84 26.72 11.99 -7.57
C SER A 84 25.78 11.15 -8.44
N ILE A 85 24.46 11.40 -8.33
CA ILE A 85 23.48 10.63 -9.08
C ILE A 85 23.90 10.89 -10.52
N LYS A 86 24.12 9.80 -11.25
CA LYS A 86 24.74 9.87 -12.56
C LYS A 86 23.96 10.88 -13.40
N SER A 87 24.66 11.92 -13.83
CA SER A 87 24.10 12.86 -14.78
C SER A 87 23.84 12.12 -16.09
N ILE A 88 22.64 12.28 -16.63
CA ILE A 88 22.27 11.75 -17.94
C ILE A 88 22.04 12.90 -18.91
N SER A 89 22.25 12.64 -20.21
CA SER A 89 21.95 13.64 -21.23
C SER A 89 20.45 13.92 -21.30
N ALA A 90 20.06 15.13 -21.68
CA ALA A 90 18.65 15.49 -21.87
C ALA A 90 17.93 14.54 -22.85
N LYS A 91 18.63 14.08 -23.90
CA LYS A 91 18.13 13.09 -24.84
C LYS A 91 17.84 11.74 -24.17
N SER A 92 18.74 11.27 -23.30
CA SER A 92 18.52 10.03 -22.54
C SER A 92 17.40 10.18 -21.51
N TRP A 93 17.31 11.34 -20.88
CA TRP A 93 16.23 11.66 -19.93
C TRP A 93 14.86 11.61 -20.61
N TYR A 94 14.71 12.27 -21.77
CA TYR A 94 13.49 12.21 -22.57
C TYR A 94 13.16 10.80 -23.07
N LYS A 95 14.17 10.03 -23.51
CA LYS A 95 13.99 8.63 -23.91
C LYS A 95 13.42 7.79 -22.76
N ASN A 96 13.94 7.98 -21.55
CA ASN A 96 13.44 7.26 -20.38
C ASN A 96 12.01 7.66 -20.01
N ILE A 97 11.62 8.94 -20.18
CA ILE A 97 10.21 9.37 -20.06
C ILE A 97 9.35 8.64 -21.09
N CYS A 98 9.78 8.55 -22.35
CA CYS A 98 9.00 7.88 -23.38
C CYS A 98 8.82 6.38 -23.11
N ILE A 99 9.81 5.72 -22.50
CA ILE A 99 9.73 4.31 -22.09
C ILE A 99 8.65 4.10 -21.02
N THR A 100 8.29 5.12 -20.24
CA THR A 100 7.24 5.00 -19.20
C THR A 100 5.85 4.78 -19.80
N ILE A 101 5.58 5.26 -21.02
CA ILE A 101 4.29 5.12 -21.70
C ILE A 101 3.91 3.65 -21.89
N PRO A 102 4.69 2.82 -22.62
CA PRO A 102 4.33 1.43 -22.82
C PRO A 102 4.30 0.63 -21.50
N ILE A 103 5.16 0.96 -20.54
CA ILE A 103 5.18 0.28 -19.23
C ILE A 103 3.90 0.57 -18.45
N PHE A 104 3.51 1.84 -18.36
CA PHE A 104 2.28 2.24 -17.67
C PHE A 104 1.04 1.67 -18.36
N LEU A 105 0.99 1.68 -19.69
CA LEU A 105 -0.10 1.06 -20.44
C LEU A 105 -0.24 -0.42 -20.11
N ILE A 106 0.87 -1.17 -20.06
CA ILE A 106 0.86 -2.59 -19.69
C ILE A 106 0.31 -2.77 -18.28
N PHE A 107 0.81 -2.04 -17.28
CA PHE A 107 0.34 -2.19 -15.90
C PHE A 107 -1.11 -1.72 -15.70
N SER A 108 -1.54 -0.67 -16.39
CA SER A 108 -2.92 -0.20 -16.36
C SER A 108 -3.87 -1.22 -16.99
N LEU A 109 -3.52 -1.82 -18.13
CA LEU A 109 -4.29 -2.91 -18.73
C LEU A 109 -4.33 -4.15 -17.83
N VAL A 110 -3.21 -4.53 -17.22
CA VAL A 110 -3.18 -5.68 -16.32
C VAL A 110 -4.06 -5.45 -15.09
N SER A 111 -4.11 -4.24 -14.53
CA SER A 111 -5.03 -3.91 -13.43
C SER A 111 -6.52 -4.13 -13.77
N GLN A 112 -6.87 -4.17 -15.05
CA GLN A 112 -8.23 -4.45 -15.54
C GLN A 112 -8.44 -5.95 -15.82
N LEU A 113 -7.39 -6.66 -16.24
CA LEU A 113 -7.44 -8.09 -16.55
C LEU A 113 -7.31 -9.00 -15.31
N LEU A 114 -6.67 -8.50 -14.26
CA LEU A 114 -6.41 -9.20 -13.00
C LEU A 114 -7.01 -8.39 -11.83
N PRO A 115 -8.34 -8.47 -11.60
CA PRO A 115 -8.95 -7.84 -10.44
C PRO A 115 -8.39 -8.42 -9.13
N TYR A 116 -8.38 -7.60 -8.08
CA TYR A 116 -7.92 -8.04 -6.77
C TYR A 116 -8.92 -9.00 -6.12
N SER A 117 -8.44 -9.85 -5.20
CA SER A 117 -9.32 -10.69 -4.39
C SER A 117 -10.24 -9.85 -3.51
N TRP A 118 -11.42 -10.38 -3.19
CA TRP A 118 -12.48 -9.62 -2.48
C TRP A 118 -12.02 -8.99 -1.14
N SER A 119 -11.20 -9.69 -0.36
CA SER A 119 -10.62 -9.15 0.89
C SER A 119 -9.79 -7.88 0.66
N ILE A 120 -8.96 -7.88 -0.37
CA ILE A 120 -8.06 -6.77 -0.73
C ILE A 120 -8.86 -5.62 -1.32
N GLU A 121 -9.87 -5.94 -2.10
CA GLU A 121 -10.77 -4.95 -2.66
C GLU A 121 -11.50 -4.14 -1.58
N ASN A 122 -11.90 -4.78 -0.49
CA ASN A 122 -12.49 -4.09 0.66
C ASN A 122 -11.47 -3.15 1.32
N ASP A 123 -10.21 -3.56 1.45
CA ASP A 123 -9.12 -2.69 1.93
C ASP A 123 -8.97 -1.47 1.01
N ILE A 124 -8.98 -1.66 -0.31
CA ILE A 124 -8.86 -0.57 -1.29
C ILE A 124 -10.05 0.38 -1.25
N ASN A 125 -11.28 -0.14 -1.11
CA ASN A 125 -12.48 0.68 -0.95
C ASN A 125 -12.36 1.56 0.30
N PHE A 126 -11.91 0.99 1.42
CA PHE A 126 -11.62 1.72 2.64
C PHE A 126 -10.52 2.78 2.43
N TYR A 127 -9.41 2.45 1.77
CA TYR A 127 -8.32 3.39 1.47
C TYR A 127 -8.79 4.57 0.62
N SER A 128 -9.67 4.34 -0.36
CA SER A 128 -10.23 5.42 -1.19
C SER A 128 -11.04 6.42 -0.36
N GLN A 129 -11.77 5.95 0.64
CA GLN A 129 -12.52 6.82 1.55
C GLN A 129 -11.60 7.60 2.48
N VAL A 130 -10.55 6.96 3.02
CA VAL A 130 -9.54 7.67 3.83
C VAL A 130 -8.84 8.72 2.96
N SER A 131 -8.44 8.38 1.74
CA SER A 131 -7.83 9.31 0.78
C SER A 131 -8.71 10.54 0.53
N GLN A 132 -10.00 10.34 0.29
CA GLN A 132 -10.92 11.47 0.08
C GLN A 132 -11.14 12.29 1.35
N SER A 133 -11.27 11.63 2.51
CA SER A 133 -11.38 12.30 3.82
C SER A 133 -10.14 13.14 4.14
N LEU A 134 -8.93 12.68 3.81
CA LEU A 134 -7.68 13.43 4.04
C LEU A 134 -7.69 14.77 3.30
N ILE A 135 -8.10 14.77 2.04
CA ILE A 135 -8.16 15.98 1.21
C ILE A 135 -9.24 16.95 1.72
N ASN A 136 -10.37 16.42 2.17
CA ASN A 136 -11.48 17.25 2.64
C ASN A 136 -11.24 17.84 4.04
N SER A 137 -10.67 17.05 4.96
CA SER A 137 -10.55 17.41 6.39
C SER A 137 -9.16 17.85 6.82
N GLY A 138 -8.11 17.42 6.11
CA GLY A 138 -6.72 17.62 6.56
C GLY A 138 -6.34 16.80 7.82
N ILE A 139 -7.14 15.80 8.22
CA ILE A 139 -6.91 15.00 9.42
C ILE A 139 -6.42 13.60 9.03
N GLU A 140 -5.23 13.22 9.51
CA GLU A 140 -4.63 11.90 9.29
C GLU A 140 -5.24 10.85 10.21
N ASN A 141 -6.44 10.35 9.87
CA ASN A 141 -7.15 9.36 10.69
C ASN A 141 -7.77 8.22 9.85
N THR A 142 -7.75 7.01 10.39
CA THR A 142 -8.27 5.78 9.77
C THR A 142 -9.80 5.68 9.75
N PHE A 143 -10.56 6.53 10.44
CA PHE A 143 -12.04 6.41 10.53
C PHE A 143 -12.82 7.14 9.39
N HIS A 144 -12.12 7.62 8.34
CA HIS A 144 -12.69 8.27 7.14
C HIS A 144 -13.79 9.31 7.45
N TYR A 145 -14.85 9.41 6.65
CA TYR A 145 -15.93 10.39 6.83
C TYR A 145 -16.68 10.29 8.16
N PHE A 146 -16.55 9.19 8.92
CA PHE A 146 -17.13 9.11 10.26
C PHE A 146 -16.46 10.05 11.26
N ASN A 147 -15.30 10.63 10.92
CA ASN A 147 -14.68 11.69 11.70
C ASN A 147 -15.59 12.91 11.90
N GLU A 148 -16.45 13.24 10.93
CA GLU A 148 -17.40 14.37 11.03
C GLU A 148 -18.55 14.08 12.01
N TYR A 149 -18.76 12.81 12.37
CA TYR A 149 -19.88 12.36 13.18
C TYR A 149 -19.45 11.84 14.57
N ILE A 150 -18.15 11.84 14.88
CA ILE A 150 -17.60 11.33 16.15
C ILE A 150 -16.67 12.37 16.79
N ASP A 151 -17.22 13.16 17.71
CA ASP A 151 -16.52 14.22 18.45
C ASP A 151 -15.27 13.74 19.22
N ASP A 152 -15.26 12.49 19.69
CA ASP A 152 -14.16 11.91 20.48
C ASP A 152 -12.98 11.40 19.63
N SER A 153 -13.11 11.37 18.30
CA SER A 153 -12.15 10.72 17.40
C SER A 153 -11.21 11.70 16.69
N VAL A 154 -11.22 12.97 17.09
CA VAL A 154 -10.46 14.06 16.46
C VAL A 154 -8.98 13.98 16.86
N GLY A 155 -8.20 13.17 16.14
CA GLY A 155 -6.75 13.07 16.34
C GLY A 155 -6.08 12.26 15.25
N ASN A 156 -4.78 12.48 15.06
CA ASN A 156 -4.03 11.75 14.05
C ASN A 156 -3.77 10.30 14.50
N ASN A 157 -3.86 9.33 13.60
CA ASN A 157 -3.58 7.93 13.88
C ASN A 157 -2.47 7.42 12.97
N ALA A 158 -1.55 6.63 13.50
CA ALA A 158 -0.47 6.05 12.70
C ALA A 158 -1.02 5.16 11.57
N TYR A 159 -0.76 5.56 10.31
CA TYR A 159 -1.14 4.80 9.13
C TYR A 159 -0.19 5.01 7.93
N HIS A 160 -0.48 4.40 6.78
CA HIS A 160 0.31 4.52 5.55
C HIS A 160 -0.18 5.66 4.64
N TYR A 161 -0.14 6.90 5.14
CA TYR A 161 -0.77 8.03 4.46
C TYR A 161 -0.15 8.46 3.13
N PHE A 162 1.07 8.01 2.78
CA PHE A 162 1.75 8.50 1.58
C PHE A 162 0.97 8.19 0.30
N GLU A 163 0.48 6.95 0.17
CA GLU A 163 -0.35 6.55 -0.98
C GLU A 163 -1.68 7.29 -1.02
N LEU A 164 -2.26 7.55 0.16
CA LEU A 164 -3.59 8.16 0.32
C LEU A 164 -3.53 9.65 -0.01
N TRP A 165 -2.48 10.35 0.43
CA TRP A 165 -2.19 11.73 0.04
C TRP A 165 -1.88 11.83 -1.44
N PHE A 166 -1.02 10.96 -1.98
CA PHE A 166 -0.72 10.97 -3.41
C PHE A 166 -1.99 10.83 -4.25
N ASN A 167 -2.82 9.83 -3.93
CA ASN A 167 -4.06 9.61 -4.65
C ASN A 167 -5.03 10.79 -4.51
N GLY A 168 -5.14 11.37 -3.31
CA GLY A 168 -5.96 12.55 -3.05
C GLY A 168 -5.50 13.80 -3.82
N ILE A 169 -4.19 14.01 -3.93
CA ILE A 169 -3.62 15.13 -4.70
C ILE A 169 -3.97 15.00 -6.19
N ILE A 170 -3.92 13.76 -6.72
CA ILE A 170 -4.27 13.49 -8.12
C ILE A 170 -5.77 13.54 -8.36
N SER A 171 -6.59 13.18 -7.36
CA SER A 171 -8.05 13.23 -7.48
C SER A 171 -8.57 14.66 -7.55
N LEU A 172 -7.97 15.64 -6.88
CA LEU A 172 -8.39 17.05 -6.88
C LEU A 172 -8.67 17.63 -8.29
N PRO A 173 -7.73 17.60 -9.26
CA PRO A 173 -7.98 18.11 -10.61
C PRO A 173 -8.87 17.19 -11.46
N LEU A 174 -9.12 15.96 -11.03
CA LEU A 174 -9.80 14.91 -11.80
C LEU A 174 -11.16 14.47 -11.23
N GLU A 175 -11.59 15.05 -10.11
CA GLU A 175 -12.76 14.62 -9.34
C GLU A 175 -14.07 14.63 -10.13
N ARG A 176 -14.14 15.45 -11.19
CA ARG A 176 -15.30 15.54 -12.09
C ARG A 176 -15.36 14.43 -13.12
N TYR A 177 -14.24 13.76 -13.37
CA TYR A 177 -14.10 12.76 -14.43
C TYR A 177 -13.95 11.35 -13.86
N PHE A 178 -13.32 11.21 -12.69
CA PHE A 178 -13.01 9.92 -12.10
C PHE A 178 -13.23 9.95 -10.58
N SER A 179 -13.70 8.82 -10.06
CA SER A 179 -13.71 8.60 -8.63
C SER A 179 -12.30 8.35 -8.08
N ASN A 180 -12.14 8.59 -6.79
CA ASN A 180 -10.98 8.39 -5.96
C ASN A 180 -10.64 6.90 -5.93
N LEU A 181 -11.66 6.04 -5.83
CA LEU A 181 -11.52 4.59 -5.94
C LEU A 181 -10.98 4.16 -7.31
N LEU A 182 -11.51 4.72 -8.40
CA LEU A 182 -11.03 4.40 -9.76
C LEU A 182 -9.58 4.83 -9.95
N LEU A 183 -9.25 6.06 -9.53
CA LEU A 183 -7.88 6.59 -9.63
C LEU A 183 -6.92 5.76 -8.78
N LEU A 184 -7.30 5.36 -7.56
CA LEU A 184 -6.45 4.55 -6.69
C LEU A 184 -6.05 3.24 -7.39
N LYS A 185 -7.05 2.54 -7.94
CA LYS A 185 -6.89 1.22 -8.56
C LYS A 185 -6.22 1.24 -9.94
N HIS A 186 -6.67 2.12 -10.82
CA HIS A 186 -6.32 2.09 -12.24
C HIS A 186 -5.33 3.18 -12.65
N PHE A 187 -4.95 4.06 -11.72
CA PHE A 187 -3.91 5.05 -11.92
C PHE A 187 -2.79 4.93 -10.88
N THR A 188 -3.07 5.16 -9.59
CA THR A 188 -2.06 5.26 -8.53
C THR A 188 -1.24 3.99 -8.39
N TYR A 189 -1.86 2.82 -8.24
CA TYR A 189 -1.09 1.57 -8.15
C TYR A 189 -0.29 1.26 -9.43
N PRO A 190 -0.87 1.25 -10.66
CA PRO A 190 -0.10 1.09 -11.89
C PRO A 190 1.03 2.10 -12.07
N PHE A 191 0.83 3.33 -11.60
CA PHE A 191 1.83 4.40 -11.63
C PHE A 191 3.05 4.05 -10.77
N PHE A 192 2.87 3.67 -9.51
CA PHE A 192 3.99 3.28 -8.66
C PHE A 192 4.66 1.98 -9.11
N ILE A 193 3.91 1.01 -9.64
CA ILE A 193 4.49 -0.21 -10.24
C ILE A 193 5.37 0.14 -11.44
N THR A 194 4.94 1.10 -12.26
CA THR A 194 5.75 1.63 -13.37
C THR A 194 7.05 2.26 -12.86
N LEU A 195 7.01 3.04 -11.78
CA LEU A 195 8.21 3.62 -11.17
C LEU A 195 9.14 2.56 -10.58
N ILE A 196 8.61 1.49 -9.99
CA ILE A 196 9.40 0.34 -9.52
C ILE A 196 10.12 -0.33 -10.69
N ALA A 197 9.41 -0.58 -11.80
CA ALA A 197 10.01 -1.18 -13.00
C ALA A 197 11.14 -0.30 -13.57
N ILE A 198 10.91 1.02 -13.66
CA ILE A 198 11.93 1.99 -14.11
C ILE A 198 13.11 2.02 -13.15
N GLY A 199 12.88 2.01 -11.84
CA GLY A 199 13.95 2.02 -10.84
C GLY A 199 14.80 0.75 -10.87
N LEU A 200 14.18 -0.44 -10.99
CA LEU A 200 14.90 -1.70 -11.22
C LEU A 200 15.71 -1.65 -12.52
N PHE A 201 15.13 -1.10 -13.59
CA PHE A 201 15.82 -0.93 -14.86
C PHE A 201 17.03 0.02 -14.75
N SER A 202 16.90 1.12 -13.99
CA SER A 202 18.01 2.02 -13.68
C SER A 202 19.11 1.34 -12.86
N ILE A 203 18.79 0.42 -11.95
CA ILE A 203 19.81 -0.37 -11.22
C ILE A 203 20.61 -1.24 -12.20
N ILE A 204 19.93 -2.02 -13.04
CA ILE A 204 20.57 -2.98 -13.95
C ILE A 204 21.41 -2.28 -15.03
N THR A 205 20.88 -1.21 -15.62
CA THR A 205 21.60 -0.46 -16.66
C THR A 205 22.87 0.19 -16.12
N ASN A 206 22.87 0.65 -14.87
CA ASN A 206 24.05 1.26 -14.26
C ASN A 206 25.11 0.26 -13.79
N LEU A 207 24.71 -0.97 -13.45
CA LEU A 207 25.65 -2.07 -13.18
C LEU A 207 26.33 -2.59 -14.46
N ALA A 208 26.11 -1.95 -15.62
CA ALA A 208 26.71 -2.30 -16.92
C ALA A 208 26.42 -3.74 -17.38
N LEU A 209 25.30 -4.32 -16.92
CA LEU A 209 25.02 -5.74 -17.05
C LEU A 209 24.54 -6.21 -18.42
N SER A 210 24.19 -5.36 -19.40
CA SER A 210 24.07 -5.84 -20.78
C SER A 210 23.93 -4.77 -21.86
N SER A 211 24.34 -5.14 -23.08
CA SER A 211 23.89 -4.59 -24.36
C SER A 211 22.43 -4.96 -24.72
N GLN A 212 21.68 -5.61 -23.80
CA GLN A 212 20.35 -6.19 -24.00
C GLN A 212 19.26 -5.46 -23.18
N ASN A 213 19.31 -4.13 -23.16
CA ASN A 213 18.41 -3.27 -22.37
C ASN A 213 16.91 -3.62 -22.52
N LEU A 214 16.46 -3.95 -23.74
CA LEU A 214 15.05 -4.32 -23.95
C LEU A 214 14.69 -5.65 -23.28
N PHE A 215 15.59 -6.63 -23.31
CA PHE A 215 15.37 -7.93 -22.66
C PHE A 215 15.26 -7.77 -21.15
N SER A 216 16.19 -7.05 -20.52
CA SER A 216 16.15 -6.80 -19.08
C SER A 216 14.86 -6.09 -18.67
N LEU A 217 14.37 -5.15 -19.48
CA LEU A 217 13.11 -4.46 -19.22
C LEU A 217 11.91 -5.42 -19.30
N LEU A 218 11.82 -6.25 -20.34
CA LEU A 218 10.77 -7.26 -20.47
C LEU A 218 10.80 -8.26 -19.31
N LEU A 219 11.99 -8.71 -18.92
CA LEU A 219 12.18 -9.63 -17.80
C LEU A 219 11.74 -8.99 -16.47
N ILE A 220 12.06 -7.71 -16.23
CA ILE A 220 11.57 -6.97 -15.07
C ILE A 220 10.04 -6.96 -15.07
N VAL A 221 9.42 -6.51 -16.17
CA VAL A 221 7.95 -6.44 -16.27
C VAL A 221 7.31 -7.81 -16.01
N SER A 222 7.85 -8.89 -16.60
CA SER A 222 7.34 -10.24 -16.36
C SER A 222 7.53 -10.73 -14.93
N LEU A 223 8.68 -10.47 -14.30
CA LEU A 223 8.95 -10.84 -12.90
C LEU A 223 8.00 -10.14 -11.93
N LEU A 224 7.62 -8.88 -12.20
CA LEU A 224 6.64 -8.16 -11.40
C LEU A 224 5.24 -8.78 -11.49
N PHE A 225 4.92 -9.59 -12.49
CA PHE A 225 3.64 -10.30 -12.57
C PHE A 225 3.64 -11.69 -11.92
N VAL A 226 4.82 -12.25 -11.60
CA VAL A 226 4.87 -13.58 -11.00
C VAL A 226 4.41 -13.52 -9.55
N ASN A 227 3.28 -14.16 -9.27
CA ASN A 227 2.86 -14.39 -7.89
C ASN A 227 3.73 -15.49 -7.26
N LEU A 228 4.88 -15.11 -6.70
CA LEU A 228 5.78 -16.06 -6.05
C LEU A 228 5.25 -16.57 -4.70
N SER A 229 4.10 -16.09 -4.19
CA SER A 229 3.58 -16.57 -2.91
C SER A 229 3.26 -18.07 -2.89
N SER A 230 2.84 -18.59 -4.04
CA SER A 230 2.58 -20.02 -4.27
C SER A 230 3.83 -20.90 -4.10
N LEU A 231 5.03 -20.37 -4.36
CA LEU A 231 6.31 -21.08 -4.15
C LEU A 231 6.71 -21.13 -2.66
N ILE A 232 6.14 -20.25 -1.83
CA ILE A 232 6.46 -20.11 -0.40
C ILE A 232 5.47 -20.91 0.47
N ASN A 233 4.23 -21.04 -0.01
CA ASN A 233 3.13 -21.68 0.69
C ASN A 233 3.00 -23.19 0.38
N PHE A 234 4.04 -23.97 0.69
CA PHE A 234 3.83 -25.41 0.91
C PHE A 234 3.13 -25.58 2.27
N GLU A 235 1.93 -26.16 2.23
CA GLU A 235 0.99 -26.42 3.33
C GLU A 235 0.40 -25.14 3.99
N ASN A 236 -0.88 -24.89 3.69
CA ASN A 236 -1.70 -23.82 4.26
C ASN A 236 -2.23 -24.23 5.65
N THR A 237 -2.62 -23.29 6.53
CA THR A 237 -3.74 -23.52 7.51
C THR A 237 -4.15 -22.39 8.48
N ALA A 238 -3.57 -21.19 8.52
CA ALA A 238 -4.12 -20.18 9.46
C ALA A 238 -4.08 -18.73 9.00
N TRP A 239 -3.11 -18.36 8.19
CA TRP A 239 -3.00 -17.02 7.66
C TRP A 239 -2.40 -17.12 6.26
N ASP A 240 -3.21 -16.94 5.21
CA ASP A 240 -2.73 -16.74 3.84
C ASP A 240 -2.04 -15.36 3.78
N ILE A 241 -0.84 -15.27 4.37
CA ILE A 241 -0.07 -14.03 4.57
C ILE A 241 0.51 -13.52 3.24
N LEU A 242 0.49 -14.33 2.18
CA LEU A 242 1.24 -14.05 0.97
C LEU A 242 0.30 -14.09 -0.24
N HIS A 243 -0.14 -12.91 -0.66
CA HIS A 243 -0.61 -12.69 -2.02
C HIS A 243 0.58 -12.29 -2.90
N SER A 244 0.38 -12.15 -4.21
CA SER A 244 1.40 -11.54 -5.08
C SER A 244 1.85 -10.21 -4.47
N VAL A 245 3.12 -9.85 -4.66
CA VAL A 245 3.63 -8.54 -4.20
C VAL A 245 2.80 -7.38 -4.75
N PHE A 246 2.13 -7.59 -5.89
CA PHE A 246 1.27 -6.60 -6.53
C PHE A 246 -0.21 -6.83 -6.32
N ASP A 247 -0.61 -7.92 -5.64
CA ASP A 247 -1.96 -8.09 -5.14
C ASP A 247 -2.18 -7.24 -3.88
N ARG A 248 -1.15 -6.99 -3.07
CA ARG A 248 -1.25 -6.15 -1.86
C ARG A 248 -0.80 -4.71 -2.13
N PRO A 249 -1.69 -3.71 -2.06
CA PRO A 249 -1.34 -2.30 -2.28
C PRO A 249 -0.14 -1.81 -1.48
N ASN A 250 -0.10 -2.10 -0.17
CA ASN A 250 0.94 -1.62 0.73
C ASN A 250 2.36 -2.06 0.27
N PHE A 251 2.48 -3.22 -0.37
CA PHE A 251 3.77 -3.78 -0.79
C PHE A 251 4.36 -2.96 -1.95
N ILE A 252 3.52 -2.37 -2.80
CA ILE A 252 3.94 -1.47 -3.88
C ILE A 252 4.77 -0.33 -3.28
N PHE A 253 4.29 0.28 -2.19
CA PHE A 253 4.98 1.39 -1.54
C PHE A 253 6.22 0.96 -0.77
N TYR A 254 6.22 -0.26 -0.20
CA TYR A 254 7.42 -0.82 0.42
C TYR A 254 8.52 -1.02 -0.63
N PHE A 255 8.18 -1.57 -1.81
CA PHE A 255 9.09 -1.68 -2.94
C PHE A 255 9.59 -0.32 -3.40
N TYR A 256 8.68 0.60 -3.66
CA TYR A 256 8.99 1.94 -4.16
C TYR A 256 9.99 2.67 -3.26
N GLY A 257 9.85 2.59 -1.94
CA GLY A 257 10.79 3.23 -1.03
C GLY A 257 12.11 2.46 -0.79
N LEU A 258 12.16 1.15 -1.07
CA LEU A 258 13.42 0.37 -1.02
C LEU A 258 14.34 0.63 -2.21
N ILE A 259 13.77 0.80 -3.41
CA ILE A 259 14.54 0.90 -4.67
C ILE A 259 15.64 1.97 -4.62
N PRO A 260 15.43 3.21 -4.13
CA PRO A 260 16.48 4.23 -4.05
C PRO A 260 17.63 3.80 -3.14
N ALA A 261 17.33 3.20 -1.99
CA ALA A 261 18.34 2.70 -1.07
C ALA A 261 19.18 1.60 -1.73
N THR A 262 18.50 0.62 -2.35
CA THR A 262 19.16 -0.48 -3.05
C THR A 262 20.00 0.01 -4.23
N TYR A 263 19.50 0.96 -5.01
CA TYR A 263 20.24 1.56 -6.12
C TYR A 263 21.56 2.15 -5.64
N VAL A 264 21.52 2.99 -4.60
CA VAL A 264 22.73 3.65 -4.09
C VAL A 264 23.73 2.65 -3.53
N PHE A 265 23.23 1.64 -2.82
CA PHE A 265 24.05 0.57 -2.25
C PHE A 265 24.74 -0.29 -3.32
N MET A 266 24.06 -0.54 -4.44
CA MET A 266 24.60 -1.32 -5.56
C MET A 266 25.61 -0.52 -6.40
N GLN A 267 25.50 0.81 -6.45
CA GLN A 267 26.43 1.66 -7.21
C GLN A 267 27.76 1.94 -6.50
N GLY A 268 27.84 1.70 -5.19
CA GLY A 268 29.08 1.85 -4.43
C GLY A 268 28.84 1.68 -2.94
N GLU A 269 29.92 1.59 -2.16
CA GLU A 269 29.88 1.42 -0.71
C GLU A 269 29.48 2.72 0.04
N ASN A 270 28.54 3.50 -0.49
CA ASN A 270 27.99 4.67 0.18
C ASN A 270 26.90 4.25 1.19
N TYR A 271 27.35 3.62 2.27
CA TYR A 271 26.49 3.14 3.36
C TYR A 271 25.65 4.27 3.98
N SER A 272 26.18 5.49 4.08
CA SER A 272 25.44 6.60 4.68
C SER A 272 24.20 6.94 3.85
N ALA A 273 24.34 7.04 2.53
CA ALA A 273 23.20 7.30 1.66
C ALA A 273 22.17 6.16 1.67
N PHE A 274 22.61 4.90 1.73
CA PHE A 274 21.70 3.76 1.92
C PHE A 274 20.83 3.93 3.16
N PHE A 275 21.42 4.21 4.33
CA PHE A 275 20.65 4.42 5.56
C PHE A 275 19.75 5.64 5.48
N GLY A 276 20.19 6.73 4.85
CA GLY A 276 19.37 7.93 4.66
C GLY A 276 18.11 7.67 3.85
N TYR A 277 18.18 6.85 2.80
CA TYR A 277 16.98 6.43 2.04
C TYR A 277 16.14 5.39 2.78
N ILE A 278 16.74 4.43 3.48
CA ILE A 278 16.00 3.40 4.23
C ILE A 278 15.09 4.02 5.31
N VAL A 279 15.56 5.04 6.03
CA VAL A 279 14.76 5.67 7.11
C VAL A 279 13.65 6.60 6.59
N ILE A 280 13.54 6.81 5.27
CA ILE A 280 12.38 7.47 4.66
C ILE A 280 11.18 6.50 4.65
N LEU A 281 11.41 5.19 4.53
CA LEU A 281 10.34 4.20 4.41
C LEU A 281 9.33 4.24 5.57
N PRO A 282 9.75 4.33 6.85
CA PRO A 282 8.84 4.50 7.99
C PRO A 282 8.00 5.78 7.97
N ILE A 283 8.43 6.82 7.24
CA ILE A 283 7.68 8.07 7.05
C ILE A 283 6.60 7.86 5.97
N LEU A 284 6.94 7.15 4.88
CA LEU A 284 5.97 6.82 3.83
C LEU A 284 4.89 5.85 4.34
N SER A 285 5.32 4.88 5.14
CA SER A 285 4.44 3.86 5.71
C SER A 285 4.92 3.41 7.08
N ILE A 286 4.21 3.88 8.11
CA ILE A 286 4.55 3.66 9.52
C ILE A 286 4.58 2.18 9.92
N THR A 287 3.84 1.33 9.21
CA THR A 287 3.79 -0.13 9.43
C THR A 287 5.12 -0.80 9.12
N THR A 288 6.03 -0.14 8.41
CA THR A 288 7.40 -0.62 8.18
C THR A 288 8.37 -0.24 9.30
N ALA A 289 8.01 0.73 10.16
CA ALA A 289 8.91 1.36 11.12
C ALA A 289 9.63 0.38 12.05
N PRO A 290 8.95 -0.59 12.70
CA PRO A 290 9.63 -1.46 13.65
C PRO A 290 10.67 -2.37 12.96
N SER A 291 10.29 -2.94 11.81
CA SER A 291 11.15 -3.83 11.04
C SER A 291 12.36 -3.09 10.48
N ILE A 292 12.16 -1.89 9.93
CA ILE A 292 13.21 -1.07 9.35
C ILE A 292 14.17 -0.51 10.39
N PHE A 293 13.67 0.08 11.48
CA PHE A 293 14.56 0.69 12.47
C PHE A 293 15.43 -0.38 13.16
N LEU A 294 14.85 -1.51 13.54
CA LEU A 294 15.60 -2.60 14.15
C LEU A 294 16.62 -3.20 13.16
N SER A 295 16.20 -3.50 11.92
CA SER A 295 17.10 -4.09 10.94
C SER A 295 18.20 -3.14 10.49
N ALA A 296 17.92 -1.84 10.37
CA ALA A 296 18.92 -0.83 10.03
C ALA A 296 19.99 -0.70 11.12
N ILE A 297 19.60 -0.71 12.40
CA ILE A 297 20.56 -0.69 13.52
C ILE A 297 21.42 -1.95 13.49
N LEU A 298 20.79 -3.14 13.41
CA LEU A 298 21.51 -4.42 13.35
C LEU A 298 22.45 -4.49 12.15
N PHE A 299 22.04 -3.94 11.01
CA PHE A 299 22.85 -3.91 9.80
C PHE A 299 24.03 -2.93 9.93
N ALA A 300 23.84 -1.77 10.57
CA ALA A 300 24.94 -0.85 10.88
C ALA A 300 25.98 -1.51 11.80
N PHE A 301 25.55 -2.29 12.81
CA PHE A 301 26.44 -3.09 13.64
C PHE A 301 27.17 -4.16 12.83
N TYR A 302 26.47 -4.90 11.96
CA TYR A 302 27.07 -5.89 11.07
C TYR A 302 28.17 -5.27 10.20
N LEU A 303 27.89 -4.14 9.54
CA LEU A 303 28.89 -3.44 8.72
C LEU A 303 30.07 -2.93 9.55
N ARG A 304 29.83 -2.44 10.78
CA ARG A 304 30.88 -1.99 11.70
C ARG A 304 31.80 -3.13 12.16
N THR A 305 31.23 -4.29 12.49
CA THR A 305 31.97 -5.48 12.92
C THR A 305 32.84 -6.03 11.78
N ASN A 306 32.32 -5.99 10.54
CA ASN A 306 33.08 -6.34 9.34
C ASN A 306 34.04 -5.25 8.86
N LYS A 307 34.24 -4.17 9.63
CA LYS A 307 35.13 -3.04 9.33
C LYS A 307 34.80 -2.28 8.04
N LEU A 308 33.57 -2.40 7.53
CA LEU A 308 33.06 -1.67 6.37
C LEU A 308 32.59 -0.25 6.74
N LEU A 309 32.25 -0.01 8.01
CA LEU A 309 31.89 1.31 8.54
C LEU A 309 32.92 1.83 9.53
N MET A 310 33.35 3.09 9.35
CA MET A 310 34.15 3.80 10.35
C MET A 310 33.32 4.11 11.61
N PRO A 311 33.91 4.15 12.82
CA PRO A 311 33.19 4.45 14.06
C PRO A 311 32.39 5.75 14.02
N LYS A 312 32.97 6.82 13.44
CA LYS A 312 32.28 8.12 13.29
C LYS A 312 31.07 8.03 12.36
N GLN A 313 31.14 7.26 11.28
CA GLN A 313 30.02 7.05 10.36
C GLN A 313 28.93 6.20 11.01
N PHE A 314 29.32 5.13 11.72
CA PHE A 314 28.41 4.29 12.48
C PHE A 314 27.58 5.10 13.48
N LEU A 315 28.22 5.94 14.31
CA LEU A 315 27.51 6.77 15.29
C LEU A 315 26.52 7.74 14.63
N LYS A 316 26.88 8.30 13.47
CA LYS A 316 25.99 9.20 12.70
C LYS A 316 24.80 8.47 12.12
N ILE A 317 25.01 7.27 11.57
CA ILE A 317 23.95 6.40 11.04
C ILE A 317 22.97 6.02 12.16
N VAL A 318 23.47 5.54 13.30
CA VAL A 318 22.62 5.21 14.45
C VAL A 318 21.89 6.46 14.94
N GLY A 319 22.58 7.60 15.01
CA GLY A 319 21.99 8.89 15.39
C GLY A 319 20.83 9.31 14.48
N VAL A 320 20.95 9.21 13.16
CA VAL A 320 19.84 9.57 12.25
C VAL A 320 18.67 8.60 12.36
N ILE A 321 18.93 7.29 12.52
CA ILE A 321 17.86 6.30 12.73
C ILE A 321 17.08 6.62 14.01
N SER A 322 17.79 6.85 15.12
CA SER A 322 17.17 7.21 16.40
C SER A 322 16.44 8.56 16.36
N ALA A 323 16.98 9.56 15.65
CA ALA A 323 16.34 10.86 15.52
C ALA A 323 15.01 10.77 14.75
N VAL A 324 14.96 10.01 13.64
CA VAL A 324 13.72 9.78 12.89
C VAL A 324 12.71 9.02 13.74
N ALA A 325 13.13 7.91 14.37
CA ALA A 325 12.25 7.10 15.22
C ALA A 325 11.68 7.93 16.39
N GLY A 326 12.52 8.67 17.10
CA GLY A 326 12.11 9.54 18.21
C GLY A 326 11.16 10.64 17.75
N SER A 327 11.39 11.24 16.59
CA SER A 327 10.52 12.30 16.04
C SER A 327 9.14 11.79 15.66
N ILE A 328 9.05 10.59 15.08
CA ILE A 328 7.77 9.93 14.78
C ILE A 328 6.98 9.65 16.07
N VAL A 329 7.65 9.10 17.10
CA VAL A 329 7.00 8.82 18.39
C VAL A 329 6.53 10.11 19.05
N CYS A 330 7.36 11.16 19.05
CA CYS A 330 6.96 12.46 19.61
C CYS A 330 5.80 13.08 18.82
N PHE A 331 5.79 12.98 17.50
CA PHE A 331 4.72 13.50 16.65
C PHE A 331 3.37 12.87 17.04
N TYR A 332 3.25 11.54 16.99
CA TYR A 332 2.00 10.86 17.36
C TYR A 332 1.67 10.98 18.85
N GLY A 333 2.65 11.18 19.72
CA GLY A 333 2.41 11.50 21.13
C GLY A 333 1.79 12.88 21.36
N ILE A 334 2.04 13.85 20.48
CA ILE A 334 1.53 15.23 20.57
C ILE A 334 0.22 15.39 19.79
N THR A 335 0.14 14.86 18.57
CA THR A 335 -0.99 15.07 17.65
C THR A 335 -1.97 13.91 17.62
N GLY A 336 -1.66 12.80 18.30
CA GLY A 336 -2.43 11.57 18.18
C GLY A 336 -3.72 11.57 19.01
N SER A 337 -4.69 10.74 18.61
CA SER A 337 -5.87 10.49 19.46
C SER A 337 -5.45 9.85 20.79
N SER A 338 -6.11 10.23 21.89
CA SER A 338 -5.72 9.78 23.25
C SER A 338 -5.68 8.25 23.33
N VAL A 339 -4.48 7.72 23.56
CA VAL A 339 -4.18 6.28 23.67
C VAL A 339 -5.01 5.61 24.78
N ASP A 340 -5.48 6.38 25.77
CA ASP A 340 -6.26 5.90 26.90
C ASP A 340 -7.54 5.17 26.49
N SER A 341 -8.19 5.51 25.36
CA SER A 341 -9.38 4.77 24.89
C SER A 341 -9.05 3.43 24.22
N GLN A 342 -7.80 3.20 23.81
CA GLN A 342 -7.37 1.96 23.13
C GLN A 342 -6.59 1.02 24.07
N LEU A 343 -5.86 1.55 25.06
CA LEU A 343 -5.10 0.75 26.04
C LEU A 343 -5.89 0.41 27.30
N SER A 344 -6.87 1.22 27.72
CA SER A 344 -7.65 0.96 28.95
C SER A 344 -8.57 -0.27 28.88
N GLN A 345 -8.73 -0.87 27.70
CA GLN A 345 -9.49 -2.11 27.48
C GLN A 345 -8.60 -3.33 27.21
N GLY A 346 -7.27 -3.17 27.35
CA GLY A 346 -6.33 -4.28 27.21
C GLY A 346 -6.55 -5.35 28.29
N ALA A 347 -6.53 -6.62 27.89
CA ALA A 347 -6.56 -7.76 28.81
C ALA A 347 -5.51 -7.57 29.93
N SER A 348 -5.87 -8.01 31.15
CA SER A 348 -4.99 -7.89 32.32
C SER A 348 -3.57 -8.38 32.00
N MET A 349 -2.55 -7.78 32.64
CA MET A 349 -1.14 -8.16 32.43
C MET A 349 -0.90 -9.67 32.56
N SER A 350 -1.69 -10.34 33.40
CA SER A 350 -1.72 -11.81 33.56
C SER A 350 -2.20 -12.53 32.30
N ASN A 351 -3.27 -12.06 31.65
CA ASN A 351 -3.75 -12.61 30.38
C ASN A 351 -2.74 -12.36 29.25
N LEU A 352 -2.14 -11.17 29.18
CA LEU A 352 -1.08 -10.87 28.21
C LEU A 352 0.11 -11.82 28.36
N LEU A 353 0.53 -12.12 29.60
CA LEU A 353 1.65 -13.04 29.87
C LEU A 353 1.31 -14.50 29.52
N HIS A 354 0.09 -14.95 29.84
CA HIS A 354 -0.34 -16.32 29.56
C HIS A 354 -0.55 -16.56 28.06
N THR A 355 -1.10 -15.57 27.36
CA THR A 355 -1.23 -15.55 25.89
C THR A 355 0.16 -15.48 25.26
N ALA A 356 1.08 -14.63 25.75
CA ALA A 356 2.47 -14.57 25.29
C ALA A 356 3.18 -15.92 25.41
N ILE A 357 3.06 -16.65 26.54
CA ILE A 357 3.72 -17.96 26.73
C ILE A 357 3.17 -19.03 25.77
N GLN A 358 1.85 -19.06 25.51
CA GLN A 358 1.29 -20.00 24.52
C GLN A 358 1.66 -19.60 23.08
N LEU A 359 1.69 -18.30 22.79
CA LEU A 359 2.27 -17.78 21.56
C LEU A 359 3.73 -18.21 21.44
N TRP A 360 4.56 -18.20 22.49
CA TRP A 360 6.00 -18.53 22.41
C TRP A 360 6.29 -19.92 21.82
N LYS A 361 5.42 -20.92 22.01
CA LYS A 361 5.58 -22.25 21.38
C LYS A 361 5.19 -22.25 19.90
N ALA A 362 4.09 -21.57 19.55
CA ALA A 362 3.70 -21.36 18.15
C ALA A 362 4.69 -20.44 17.40
N ILE A 363 5.27 -19.48 18.12
CA ILE A 363 6.31 -18.53 17.72
C ILE A 363 7.60 -19.26 17.37
N ILE A 364 8.09 -20.18 18.20
CA ILE A 364 9.32 -20.93 17.88
C ILE A 364 9.10 -21.77 16.62
N GLN A 365 7.94 -22.41 16.49
CA GLN A 365 7.59 -23.18 15.30
C GLN A 365 7.41 -22.29 14.05
N GLN A 366 6.73 -21.15 14.14
CA GLN A 366 6.60 -20.20 13.04
C GLN A 366 7.90 -19.47 12.71
N ILE A 367 8.73 -19.10 13.68
CA ILE A 367 10.06 -18.52 13.46
C ILE A 367 10.90 -19.53 12.72
N VAL A 368 10.96 -20.79 13.18
CA VAL A 368 11.76 -21.81 12.51
C VAL A 368 11.20 -22.10 11.11
N ILE A 369 9.90 -22.29 10.93
CA ILE A 369 9.31 -22.61 9.63
C ILE A 369 9.34 -21.41 8.66
N LEU A 370 8.92 -20.21 9.07
CA LEU A 370 8.93 -19.01 8.21
C LEU A 370 10.35 -18.55 7.92
N SER A 371 11.27 -18.60 8.90
CA SER A 371 12.68 -18.27 8.65
C SER A 371 13.35 -19.34 7.80
N PHE A 372 13.01 -20.62 7.96
CA PHE A 372 13.51 -21.70 7.10
C PHE A 372 12.95 -21.57 5.67
N LYS A 373 11.64 -21.30 5.50
CA LYS A 373 11.03 -20.99 4.19
C LYS A 373 11.70 -19.78 3.54
N SER A 374 11.93 -18.72 4.31
CA SER A 374 12.63 -17.52 3.85
C SER A 374 14.11 -17.78 3.52
N LEU A 375 14.79 -18.63 4.29
CA LEU A 375 16.15 -19.09 4.03
C LEU A 375 16.22 -19.95 2.77
N VAL A 376 15.27 -20.87 2.54
CA VAL A 376 15.16 -21.67 1.31
C VAL A 376 14.95 -20.80 0.09
N LEU A 377 14.07 -19.79 0.19
CA LEU A 377 13.86 -18.79 -0.86
C LEU A 377 15.09 -17.91 -1.09
N LEU A 378 15.92 -17.73 -0.08
CA LEU A 378 17.21 -17.05 -0.20
C LEU A 378 18.32 -17.97 -0.70
N ILE A 379 18.26 -19.29 -0.47
CA ILE A 379 19.25 -20.27 -0.95
C ILE A 379 19.24 -20.36 -2.47
N ILE A 380 18.11 -20.15 -3.14
CA ILE A 380 18.06 -20.10 -4.61
C ILE A 380 18.85 -18.88 -5.17
N PRO A 381 18.55 -17.62 -4.79
CA PRO A 381 19.28 -16.44 -5.22
C PRO A 381 20.70 -16.36 -4.63
N LEU A 382 20.95 -16.83 -3.40
CA LEU A 382 22.28 -16.89 -2.80
C LEU A 382 23.11 -18.04 -3.36
N GLY A 383 22.53 -19.20 -3.67
CA GLY A 383 23.28 -20.33 -4.24
C GLY A 383 23.74 -20.04 -5.67
N ILE A 384 22.83 -19.52 -6.50
CA ILE A 384 23.12 -19.15 -7.89
C ILE A 384 23.93 -17.84 -7.93
N GLY A 385 23.61 -16.89 -7.04
CA GLY A 385 24.27 -15.59 -6.97
C GLY A 385 25.63 -15.60 -6.28
N VAL A 386 25.83 -16.24 -5.13
CA VAL A 386 27.11 -16.21 -4.42
C VAL A 386 28.23 -16.90 -5.22
N PHE A 387 27.92 -17.88 -6.08
CA PHE A 387 28.95 -18.51 -6.93
C PHE A 387 29.29 -17.69 -8.19
N LEU A 388 28.31 -17.03 -8.82
CA LEU A 388 28.50 -16.29 -10.09
C LEU A 388 28.65 -14.76 -9.91
N ILE A 389 28.00 -14.19 -8.91
CA ILE A 389 27.89 -12.74 -8.63
C ILE A 389 28.96 -12.28 -7.63
N LYS A 390 29.36 -13.08 -6.62
CA LYS A 390 30.32 -12.65 -5.58
C LYS A 390 31.61 -12.07 -6.14
N ASN A 391 32.13 -12.64 -7.24
CA ASN A 391 33.36 -12.18 -7.88
C ASN A 391 33.18 -10.85 -8.62
N ASN A 392 31.95 -10.51 -9.04
CA ASN A 392 31.65 -9.34 -9.87
C ASN A 392 30.94 -8.21 -9.09
N TYR A 393 30.15 -8.54 -8.05
CA TYR A 393 29.34 -7.61 -7.27
C TYR A 393 29.32 -7.99 -5.77
N PRO A 394 30.40 -7.69 -5.01
CA PRO A 394 30.51 -8.09 -3.60
C PRO A 394 29.41 -7.49 -2.71
N ASN A 395 28.92 -6.29 -3.03
CA ASN A 395 27.85 -5.60 -2.29
C ASN A 395 26.54 -6.40 -2.25
N PHE A 396 26.28 -7.27 -3.23
CA PHE A 396 25.05 -8.06 -3.27
C PHE A 396 24.86 -8.93 -2.01
N ILE A 397 25.95 -9.48 -1.46
CA ILE A 397 25.91 -10.31 -0.25
C ILE A 397 25.41 -9.49 0.94
N HIS A 398 25.88 -8.26 1.09
CA HIS A 398 25.47 -7.39 2.19
C HIS A 398 23.99 -6.97 2.06
N LEU A 399 23.49 -6.78 0.85
CA LEU A 399 22.06 -6.53 0.61
C LEU A 399 21.21 -7.74 1.03
N ALA A 400 21.67 -8.96 0.73
CA ALA A 400 20.98 -10.18 1.19
C ALA A 400 21.01 -10.33 2.72
N VAL A 401 22.11 -9.94 3.39
CA VAL A 401 22.15 -9.87 4.86
C VAL A 401 21.14 -8.85 5.39
N PHE A 402 21.02 -7.68 4.77
CA PHE A 402 20.00 -6.70 5.16
C PHE A 402 18.57 -7.23 5.00
N ALA A 403 18.27 -7.94 3.92
CA ALA A 403 16.96 -8.57 3.70
C ALA A 403 16.66 -9.63 4.78
N LEU A 404 17.65 -10.46 5.14
CA LEU A 404 17.54 -11.41 6.26
C LEU A 404 17.24 -10.70 7.57
N LEU A 405 18.02 -9.67 7.92
CA LEU A 405 17.84 -8.91 9.16
C LEU A 405 16.46 -8.23 9.20
N THR A 406 15.98 -7.71 8.08
CA THR A 406 14.64 -7.09 7.99
C THR A 406 13.53 -8.10 8.21
N ASN A 407 13.66 -9.30 7.65
CA ASN A 407 12.70 -10.37 7.88
C ASN A 407 12.68 -10.85 9.33
N PHE A 408 13.86 -11.16 9.90
CA PHE A 408 13.95 -11.55 11.31
C PHE A 408 13.42 -10.47 12.25
N SER A 409 13.73 -9.19 11.98
CA SER A 409 13.24 -8.06 12.77
C SER A 409 11.72 -7.94 12.70
N GLY A 410 11.13 -8.01 11.51
CA GLY A 410 9.68 -7.92 11.35
C GLY A 410 8.92 -9.06 12.01
N ILE A 411 9.41 -10.30 11.87
CA ILE A 411 8.86 -11.45 12.59
C ILE A 411 9.00 -11.23 14.09
N LEU A 412 10.18 -10.86 14.59
CA LEU A 412 10.41 -10.67 16.02
C LEU A 412 9.47 -9.62 16.63
N VAL A 413 9.31 -8.46 16.00
CA VAL A 413 8.40 -7.42 16.51
C VAL A 413 6.95 -7.87 16.46
N PHE A 414 6.51 -8.51 15.37
CA PHE A 414 5.15 -9.05 15.28
C PHE A 414 4.84 -9.97 16.47
N GLN A 415 5.81 -10.80 16.86
CA GLN A 415 5.64 -11.76 17.95
C GLN A 415 5.74 -11.14 19.36
N VAL A 416 6.42 -10.01 19.51
CA VAL A 416 6.45 -9.25 20.77
C VAL A 416 5.15 -8.44 20.97
N LEU A 417 4.49 -8.04 19.89
CA LEU A 417 3.27 -7.22 19.91
C LEU A 417 2.07 -7.89 19.19
N PRO A 418 1.71 -9.15 19.48
CA PRO A 418 0.74 -9.91 18.71
C PRO A 418 -0.70 -9.42 18.90
N THR A 419 -0.98 -8.71 20.00
CA THR A 419 -2.30 -8.15 20.35
C THR A 419 -2.51 -6.74 19.81
N THR A 420 -1.45 -6.08 19.33
CA THR A 420 -1.58 -4.77 18.70
C THR A 420 -2.18 -4.95 17.30
N THR A 421 -3.03 -4.02 16.87
CA THR A 421 -3.70 -4.16 15.57
C THR A 421 -2.69 -4.02 14.43
N ASN A 422 -2.91 -4.76 13.34
CA ASN A 422 -2.09 -4.70 12.13
C ASN A 422 -0.60 -5.08 12.30
N THR A 423 -0.20 -5.68 13.42
CA THR A 423 1.22 -6.06 13.62
C THR A 423 1.70 -7.17 12.72
N TYR A 424 0.78 -7.96 12.13
CA TYR A 424 1.11 -8.90 11.05
C TYR A 424 1.80 -8.20 9.86
N GLN A 425 1.55 -6.90 9.67
CA GLN A 425 2.17 -6.10 8.62
C GLN A 425 3.67 -5.84 8.85
N PHE A 426 4.18 -6.04 10.07
CA PHE A 426 5.60 -5.84 10.36
C PHE A 426 6.46 -6.89 9.62
N ALA A 427 5.97 -8.13 9.52
CA ALA A 427 6.66 -9.20 8.78
C ALA A 427 6.66 -8.95 7.26
N TYR A 428 5.69 -8.21 6.72
CA TYR A 428 5.58 -7.92 5.28
C TYR A 428 6.79 -7.20 4.70
N MET A 429 7.41 -6.31 5.47
CA MET A 429 8.63 -5.63 5.05
C MET A 429 9.77 -6.61 4.74
N GLY A 430 9.88 -7.68 5.55
CA GLY A 430 10.84 -8.76 5.34
C GLY A 430 10.65 -9.45 4.00
N TYR A 431 9.41 -9.87 3.70
CA TYR A 431 9.09 -10.53 2.44
C TYR A 431 9.39 -9.65 1.22
N VAL A 432 9.04 -8.36 1.30
CA VAL A 432 9.33 -7.38 0.24
C VAL A 432 10.84 -7.24 0.02
N THR A 433 11.65 -7.12 1.08
CA THR A 433 13.12 -7.06 0.93
C THR A 433 13.71 -8.33 0.30
N ILE A 434 13.21 -9.52 0.68
CA ILE A 434 13.67 -10.79 0.10
C ILE A 434 13.30 -10.90 -1.38
N PHE A 435 12.08 -10.52 -1.73
CA PHE A 435 11.62 -10.54 -3.12
C PHE A 435 12.41 -9.57 -3.99
N LEU A 436 12.77 -8.39 -3.47
CA LEU A 436 13.68 -7.47 -4.17
C LEU A 436 15.04 -8.11 -4.45
N VAL A 437 15.64 -8.77 -3.45
CA VAL A 437 16.91 -9.48 -3.60
C VAL A 437 16.79 -10.62 -4.63
N LEU A 438 15.69 -11.36 -4.62
CA LEU A 438 15.42 -12.43 -5.59
C LEU A 438 15.29 -11.91 -7.03
N ILE A 439 14.53 -10.83 -7.24
CA ILE A 439 14.44 -10.16 -8.55
C ILE A 439 15.83 -9.75 -9.01
N LEU A 440 16.60 -9.07 -8.15
CA LEU A 440 17.94 -8.62 -8.50
C LEU A 440 18.86 -9.79 -8.83
N SER A 441 18.79 -10.91 -8.10
CA SER A 441 19.53 -12.12 -8.45
C SER A 441 19.18 -12.65 -9.84
N ILE A 442 17.90 -12.78 -10.18
CA ILE A 442 17.48 -13.29 -11.49
C ILE A 442 17.99 -12.37 -12.60
N LEU A 443 17.87 -11.05 -12.40
CA LEU A 443 18.35 -10.05 -13.35
C LEU A 443 19.88 -10.09 -13.49
N LEU A 444 20.61 -10.18 -12.38
CA LEU A 444 22.07 -10.28 -12.37
C LEU A 444 22.54 -11.57 -13.05
N VAL A 445 21.90 -12.71 -12.77
CA VAL A 445 22.25 -14.00 -13.39
C VAL A 445 21.99 -13.98 -14.89
N SER A 446 20.90 -13.34 -15.34
CA SER A 446 20.56 -13.23 -16.77
C SER A 446 21.63 -12.50 -17.61
N SER A 447 22.49 -11.70 -16.97
CA SER A 447 23.62 -11.06 -17.66
C SER A 447 24.68 -12.04 -18.14
N PHE A 448 24.79 -13.22 -17.51
CA PHE A 448 25.74 -14.27 -17.87
C PHE A 448 25.18 -15.24 -18.93
N PHE A 449 23.91 -15.07 -19.32
CA PHE A 449 23.24 -15.97 -20.25
C PHE A 449 23.41 -15.52 -21.70
N SER A 450 23.50 -16.50 -22.61
CA SER A 450 23.36 -16.27 -24.04
C SER A 450 21.94 -15.78 -24.37
N ILE A 451 21.75 -15.12 -25.53
CA ILE A 451 20.44 -14.62 -25.92
C ILE A 451 19.36 -15.72 -25.98
N ARG A 452 19.74 -16.95 -26.37
CA ARG A 452 18.82 -18.11 -26.39
C ARG A 452 18.38 -18.52 -24.98
N GLN A 453 19.32 -18.55 -24.03
CA GLN A 453 19.02 -18.84 -22.62
C GLN A 453 18.17 -17.73 -21.98
N ASN A 454 18.42 -16.48 -22.35
CA ASN A 454 17.61 -15.35 -21.92
C ASN A 454 16.17 -15.44 -22.45
N ILE A 455 15.98 -15.75 -23.74
CA ILE A 455 14.64 -15.99 -24.29
C ILE A 455 13.94 -17.13 -23.53
N LEU A 456 14.64 -18.24 -23.28
CA LEU A 456 14.09 -19.35 -22.50
C LEU A 456 13.65 -18.89 -21.10
N LEU A 457 14.52 -18.19 -20.37
CA LEU A 457 14.21 -17.63 -19.05
C LEU A 457 12.96 -16.75 -19.08
N LEU A 458 12.88 -15.81 -20.03
CA LEU A 458 11.74 -14.92 -20.17
C LEU A 458 10.45 -15.70 -20.46
N THR A 459 10.49 -16.67 -21.37
CA THR A 459 9.32 -17.51 -21.66
C THR A 459 8.87 -18.34 -20.45
N THR A 460 9.81 -18.86 -19.65
CA THR A 460 9.50 -19.58 -18.41
C THR A 460 8.85 -18.65 -17.39
N ILE A 461 9.42 -17.47 -17.15
CA ILE A 461 8.87 -16.48 -16.21
C ILE A 461 7.49 -16.00 -16.65
N LEU A 462 7.28 -15.74 -17.94
CA LEU A 462 5.98 -15.36 -18.48
C LEU A 462 4.95 -16.49 -18.31
N THR A 463 5.35 -17.73 -18.56
CA THR A 463 4.48 -18.90 -18.38
C THR A 463 4.08 -19.05 -16.91
N LEU A 464 5.03 -18.89 -15.98
CA LEU A 464 4.74 -18.90 -14.54
C LEU A 464 3.80 -17.76 -14.13
N ALA A 465 4.02 -16.55 -14.64
CA ALA A 465 3.13 -15.42 -14.40
C ALA A 465 1.70 -15.73 -14.89
N ILE A 466 1.54 -16.33 -16.07
CA ILE A 466 0.22 -16.71 -16.59
C ILE A 466 -0.41 -17.79 -15.70
N ILE A 467 0.31 -18.87 -15.40
CA ILE A 467 -0.20 -19.99 -14.60
C ILE A 467 -0.65 -19.52 -13.22
N PHE A 468 0.15 -18.70 -12.53
CA PHE A 468 -0.19 -18.26 -11.19
C PHE A 468 -1.34 -17.24 -11.13
N ASN A 469 -1.62 -16.54 -12.23
CA ASN A 469 -2.71 -15.56 -12.31
C ASN A 469 -3.95 -16.08 -13.07
N ALA A 470 -3.91 -17.30 -13.63
CA ALA A 470 -4.96 -17.84 -14.50
C ALA A 470 -6.34 -17.85 -13.83
N ASN A 471 -6.41 -18.19 -12.54
CA ASN A 471 -7.68 -18.25 -11.80
C ASN A 471 -8.33 -16.86 -11.60
N ASN A 472 -7.52 -15.81 -11.54
CA ASN A 472 -7.95 -14.43 -11.34
C ASN A 472 -8.17 -13.69 -12.66
N PHE A 473 -7.79 -14.28 -13.79
CA PHE A 473 -7.94 -13.63 -15.10
C PHE A 473 -9.41 -13.44 -15.47
N ARG A 474 -9.77 -12.21 -15.85
CA ARG A 474 -11.10 -11.83 -16.31
C ARG A 474 -10.97 -10.97 -17.56
N LEU A 475 -11.75 -11.29 -18.59
CA LEU A 475 -11.74 -10.53 -19.84
C LEU A 475 -12.75 -9.37 -19.72
N PRO A 476 -12.32 -8.10 -19.73
CA PRO A 476 -13.25 -6.97 -19.68
C PRO A 476 -13.97 -6.80 -21.02
N GLU A 477 -15.16 -6.22 -20.99
CA GLU A 477 -15.83 -5.73 -22.18
C GLU A 477 -15.21 -4.39 -22.59
N TRP A 478 -14.41 -4.40 -23.66
CA TRP A 478 -13.65 -3.25 -24.14
C TRP A 478 -14.50 -2.01 -24.46
N SER A 479 -15.78 -2.23 -24.83
CA SER A 479 -16.78 -1.20 -25.13
C SER A 479 -17.35 -0.53 -23.88
N LYS A 480 -17.38 -1.21 -22.73
CA LYS A 480 -17.89 -0.68 -21.46
C LYS A 480 -16.89 0.28 -20.81
N SER A 481 -17.36 1.09 -19.87
CA SER A 481 -16.48 1.92 -19.03
C SER A 481 -15.66 1.06 -18.06
N ILE A 482 -14.61 1.61 -17.44
CA ILE A 482 -13.84 0.90 -16.39
C ILE A 482 -14.77 0.57 -15.21
N GLU A 483 -15.62 1.51 -14.84
CA GLU A 483 -16.59 1.45 -13.76
C GLU A 483 -17.61 0.33 -13.98
N ASP A 484 -18.23 0.27 -15.17
CA ASP A 484 -19.23 -0.75 -15.50
C ASP A 484 -18.60 -2.16 -15.52
N ASN A 485 -17.38 -2.29 -16.05
CA ASN A 485 -16.64 -3.55 -16.00
C ASN A 485 -16.36 -3.97 -14.55
N PHE A 486 -15.92 -3.04 -13.71
CA PHE A 486 -15.64 -3.31 -12.30
C PHE A 486 -16.90 -3.77 -11.54
N ILE A 487 -18.03 -3.10 -11.71
CA ILE A 487 -19.27 -3.46 -11.02
C ILE A 487 -19.87 -4.76 -11.58
N SER A 488 -19.77 -5.01 -12.88
CA SER A 488 -20.18 -6.29 -13.46
C SER A 488 -19.37 -7.47 -12.91
N LEU A 489 -18.07 -7.28 -12.64
CA LEU A 489 -17.23 -8.28 -11.99
C LEU A 489 -17.62 -8.57 -10.52
N ARG A 490 -18.44 -7.70 -9.91
CA ARG A 490 -19.03 -7.91 -8.58
C ARG A 490 -20.35 -8.65 -8.59
N GLY A 491 -20.78 -9.16 -9.75
CA GLY A 491 -22.03 -9.90 -9.88
C GLY A 491 -23.26 -9.01 -10.03
N TYR A 492 -23.10 -7.70 -10.23
CA TYR A 492 -24.24 -6.81 -10.46
C TYR A 492 -24.79 -7.01 -11.87
N GLU A 493 -26.10 -7.22 -11.95
CA GLU A 493 -26.80 -7.30 -13.22
C GLU A 493 -26.79 -5.97 -13.97
N SER A 494 -26.85 -6.02 -15.30
CA SER A 494 -26.83 -4.83 -16.14
C SER A 494 -28.00 -3.87 -15.84
N ASN A 495 -29.17 -4.39 -15.47
CA ASN A 495 -30.32 -3.58 -15.08
C ASN A 495 -30.06 -2.83 -13.77
N THR A 496 -29.51 -3.51 -12.76
CA THR A 496 -29.11 -2.89 -11.48
C THR A 496 -28.05 -1.81 -11.69
N ILE A 497 -27.07 -2.04 -12.56
CA ILE A 497 -26.05 -1.05 -12.92
C ILE A 497 -26.69 0.20 -13.53
N GLN A 498 -27.62 0.03 -14.48
CA GLN A 498 -28.31 1.15 -15.11
C GLN A 498 -29.16 1.93 -14.11
N GLU A 499 -29.82 1.23 -13.19
CA GLU A 499 -30.62 1.83 -12.12
C GLU A 499 -29.76 2.63 -11.13
N ILE A 500 -28.63 2.08 -10.68
CA ILE A 500 -27.67 2.83 -9.85
C ILE A 500 -27.24 4.10 -10.59
N LYS A 501 -26.89 4.00 -11.87
CA LYS A 501 -26.44 5.15 -12.67
C LYS A 501 -27.54 6.19 -12.87
N SER A 502 -28.80 5.78 -13.05
CA SER A 502 -29.91 6.73 -13.21
C SER A 502 -30.16 7.51 -11.93
N GLU A 503 -30.20 6.83 -10.77
CA GLU A 503 -30.32 7.47 -9.45
C GLU A 503 -29.17 8.44 -9.19
N LEU A 504 -27.95 7.98 -9.45
CA LEU A 504 -26.74 8.79 -9.28
C LEU A 504 -26.69 9.99 -10.24
N THR A 505 -27.30 9.92 -11.43
CA THR A 505 -27.31 11.03 -12.40
C THR A 505 -28.44 12.04 -12.13
N TYR A 506 -29.59 11.55 -11.67
CA TYR A 506 -30.78 12.36 -11.38
C TYR A 506 -30.52 13.38 -10.26
N HIS A 507 -29.77 12.98 -9.24
CA HIS A 507 -29.36 13.86 -8.13
C HIS A 507 -28.07 14.62 -8.47
N LYS A 508 -28.18 15.61 -9.37
CA LYS A 508 -27.07 16.47 -9.81
C LYS A 508 -26.90 17.69 -8.89
N GLU A 509 -26.37 17.52 -7.68
CA GLU A 509 -26.11 18.66 -6.78
C GLU A 509 -24.78 18.57 -6.01
N LYS A 510 -24.33 19.74 -5.51
CA LYS A 510 -23.09 19.98 -4.74
C LYS A 510 -23.05 19.31 -3.37
N HIS A 511 -24.16 18.72 -2.90
CA HIS A 511 -24.26 18.14 -1.56
C HIS A 511 -23.87 16.65 -1.54
N PRO A 512 -23.30 16.15 -0.43
CA PRO A 512 -23.01 14.73 -0.27
C PRO A 512 -24.25 13.87 -0.47
N LYS A 513 -24.12 12.82 -1.28
CA LYS A 513 -25.17 11.85 -1.54
C LYS A 513 -25.19 10.83 -0.42
N LYS A 514 -26.17 10.94 0.45
CA LYS A 514 -26.37 10.00 1.55
C LYS A 514 -27.08 8.75 1.03
N ILE A 515 -26.42 7.61 1.15
CA ILE A 515 -26.90 6.31 0.70
C ILE A 515 -27.01 5.42 1.92
N GLY A 516 -28.14 4.75 2.07
CA GLY A 516 -28.35 3.79 3.16
C GLY A 516 -27.80 2.43 2.77
N PHE A 517 -27.18 1.72 3.71
CA PHE A 517 -26.94 0.28 3.56
C PHE A 517 -27.66 -0.48 4.65
N LEU A 518 -28.33 -1.56 4.25
CA LEU A 518 -29.14 -2.40 5.12
C LEU A 518 -28.86 -3.86 4.80
N ILE A 519 -28.46 -4.61 5.82
CA ILE A 519 -28.26 -6.06 5.71
C ILE A 519 -29.39 -6.73 6.49
N VAL A 520 -30.07 -7.66 5.84
CA VAL A 520 -31.22 -8.37 6.40
C VAL A 520 -30.88 -9.84 6.64
N LYS A 521 -30.07 -10.45 5.77
CA LYS A 521 -29.71 -11.86 5.90
C LYS A 521 -28.45 -12.01 6.75
N GLU A 522 -28.55 -12.82 7.80
CA GLU A 522 -27.41 -13.12 8.70
C GLU A 522 -26.19 -13.66 7.96
N ARG A 523 -26.39 -14.44 6.88
CA ARG A 523 -25.31 -15.04 6.07
C ARG A 523 -24.45 -14.02 5.31
N THR A 524 -24.99 -12.84 5.02
CA THR A 524 -24.29 -11.77 4.27
C THR A 524 -23.24 -11.08 5.14
N ILE A 525 -23.38 -11.20 6.47
CA ILE A 525 -22.40 -10.77 7.44
C ILE A 525 -21.41 -11.93 7.59
N SER A 526 -20.35 -11.94 6.76
CA SER A 526 -19.40 -13.05 6.75
C SER A 526 -18.89 -13.33 8.17
N PRO A 527 -18.91 -14.59 8.65
CA PRO A 527 -18.40 -14.94 9.97
C PRO A 527 -16.90 -14.67 10.12
N ASN A 528 -16.17 -14.33 9.05
CA ASN A 528 -14.75 -13.92 9.07
C ASN A 528 -14.52 -12.40 9.01
N HIS A 529 -15.54 -11.56 8.81
CA HIS A 529 -15.47 -10.09 9.00
C HIS A 529 -15.58 -9.72 10.49
N LYS A 530 -14.84 -10.43 11.35
CA LYS A 530 -15.01 -10.55 12.82
C LYS A 530 -14.87 -9.27 13.65
N HIS A 531 -14.78 -8.08 13.05
CA HIS A 531 -14.54 -6.81 13.76
C HIS A 531 -15.19 -5.61 13.06
N SER A 532 -16.43 -5.71 12.58
CA SER A 532 -17.06 -4.66 11.74
C SER A 532 -17.36 -3.36 12.51
N LEU A 533 -16.37 -2.46 12.53
CA LEU A 533 -16.61 -1.03 12.31
C LEU A 533 -17.54 -0.98 11.10
N THR A 534 -18.78 -0.54 11.32
CA THR A 534 -19.95 -0.67 10.42
C THR A 534 -19.65 -1.10 8.98
N TYR A 535 -19.96 -2.36 8.63
CA TYR A 535 -19.71 -2.90 7.28
C TYR A 535 -20.64 -2.22 6.25
N GLN A 536 -20.07 -1.33 5.44
CA GLN A 536 -20.79 -0.58 4.41
C GLN A 536 -21.03 -1.43 3.17
N TYR A 537 -22.09 -2.25 3.20
CA TYR A 537 -22.50 -3.08 2.07
C TYR A 537 -22.77 -2.23 0.82
N GLY A 538 -22.19 -2.61 -0.32
CA GLY A 538 -22.30 -1.87 -1.58
C GLY A 538 -21.34 -0.69 -1.75
N ASN A 539 -20.32 -0.56 -0.90
CA ASN A 539 -19.35 0.53 -1.00
C ASN A 539 -18.55 0.53 -2.32
N GLU A 540 -18.53 -0.56 -3.07
CA GLU A 540 -17.95 -0.66 -4.41
C GLU A 540 -18.57 0.33 -5.40
N ILE A 541 -19.79 0.81 -5.15
CA ILE A 541 -20.46 1.85 -5.95
C ILE A 541 -19.67 3.17 -5.93
N LEU A 542 -18.79 3.39 -4.94
CA LEU A 542 -17.81 4.49 -4.90
C LEU A 542 -16.97 4.62 -6.17
N ILE A 543 -16.88 3.56 -6.97
CA ILE A 543 -16.21 3.62 -8.27
C ILE A 543 -16.83 4.67 -9.21
N TYR A 544 -18.11 5.00 -9.04
CA TYR A 544 -18.79 5.98 -9.89
C TYR A 544 -18.60 7.43 -9.44
N MET A 545 -18.36 7.71 -8.15
CA MET A 545 -18.21 9.09 -7.65
C MET A 545 -17.63 9.21 -6.22
N ASN A 546 -17.10 10.40 -5.91
CA ASN A 546 -16.39 10.72 -4.65
C ASN A 546 -17.29 11.21 -3.51
N ASN A 547 -18.47 11.72 -3.83
CA ASN A 547 -19.30 12.45 -2.87
C ASN A 547 -20.46 11.58 -2.34
N MET A 548 -20.19 10.32 -2.02
CA MET A 548 -21.17 9.39 -1.46
C MET A 548 -20.87 9.07 0.00
N HIS A 549 -21.86 9.25 0.86
CA HIS A 549 -21.78 8.97 2.29
C HIS A 549 -22.66 7.76 2.59
N PHE A 550 -22.03 6.65 2.96
CA PHE A 550 -22.73 5.40 3.28
C PHE A 550 -23.15 5.41 4.76
N LEU A 551 -24.45 5.58 4.99
CA LEU A 551 -25.05 5.64 6.32
C LEU A 551 -25.60 4.27 6.71
N PRO A 552 -25.32 3.80 7.94
CA PRO A 552 -25.85 2.53 8.40
C PRO A 552 -27.35 2.59 8.63
N LEU A 553 -28.03 1.55 8.16
CA LEU A 553 -29.42 1.25 8.52
C LEU A 553 -29.57 -0.15 9.12
N THR A 554 -28.50 -0.96 9.11
CA THR A 554 -28.49 -2.32 9.67
C THR A 554 -28.66 -2.28 11.19
N PRO A 555 -29.69 -2.93 11.75
CA PRO A 555 -29.89 -3.06 13.19
C PRO A 555 -28.66 -3.64 13.92
N PRO A 556 -28.33 -3.15 15.14
CA PRO A 556 -27.21 -3.65 15.94
C PRO A 556 -27.21 -5.17 16.15
N GLU A 557 -28.40 -5.76 16.29
CA GLU A 557 -28.57 -7.19 16.60
C GLU A 557 -28.00 -8.08 15.49
N LEU A 558 -28.06 -7.60 14.23
CA LEU A 558 -27.49 -8.33 13.10
C LEU A 558 -25.97 -8.21 13.03
N LEU A 559 -25.40 -7.10 13.53
CA LEU A 559 -23.95 -6.85 13.51
C LEU A 559 -23.18 -7.67 14.56
N TYR A 560 -23.83 -8.03 15.66
CA TYR A 560 -23.21 -8.72 16.80
C TYR A 560 -23.87 -10.07 17.08
N GLN A 561 -23.58 -11.06 16.23
CA GLN A 561 -24.26 -12.36 16.20
C GLN A 561 -23.98 -13.28 17.41
N ASP A 562 -23.02 -12.96 18.29
CA ASP A 562 -22.69 -13.78 19.47
C ASP A 562 -22.59 -12.92 20.75
N SER A 563 -23.72 -12.73 21.43
CA SER A 563 -23.82 -11.98 22.69
C SER A 563 -23.02 -12.60 23.84
N ASN A 564 -22.61 -13.86 23.73
CA ASN A 564 -21.81 -14.55 24.75
C ASN A 564 -20.30 -14.29 24.60
N GLN A 565 -19.89 -13.59 23.54
CA GLN A 565 -18.50 -13.21 23.26
C GLN A 565 -18.35 -11.70 23.11
N THR A 566 -18.99 -10.93 24.00
CA THR A 566 -18.96 -9.45 24.02
C THR A 566 -17.56 -8.86 23.90
N SER A 567 -16.55 -9.48 24.54
CA SER A 567 -15.14 -9.05 24.45
C SER A 567 -14.55 -9.11 23.04
N LYS A 568 -15.11 -9.89 22.12
CA LYS A 568 -14.67 -9.94 20.72
C LYS A 568 -15.14 -8.74 19.89
N TYR A 569 -16.24 -8.10 20.30
CA TYR A 569 -16.89 -7.01 19.57
C TYR A 569 -16.73 -5.64 20.24
N GLU A 570 -16.11 -5.56 21.42
CA GLU A 570 -15.98 -4.32 22.21
C GLU A 570 -15.49 -3.12 21.41
N ARG A 571 -14.47 -3.28 20.55
CA ARG A 571 -13.96 -2.19 19.72
C ARG A 571 -14.94 -1.74 18.64
N ALA A 572 -15.54 -2.69 17.93
CA ALA A 572 -16.51 -2.41 16.86
C ALA A 572 -17.76 -1.76 17.46
N LYS A 573 -18.23 -2.30 18.59
CA LYS A 573 -19.35 -1.76 19.36
C LYS A 573 -19.06 -0.38 19.92
N GLY A 574 -17.93 -0.18 20.58
CA GLY A 574 -17.53 1.13 21.11
C GLY A 574 -17.34 2.22 20.06
N PHE A 575 -17.07 1.84 18.80
CA PHE A 575 -17.10 2.77 17.66
C PHE A 575 -18.53 3.00 17.16
N ASN A 576 -19.27 1.92 16.86
CA ASN A 576 -20.62 1.99 16.31
C ASN A 576 -21.56 2.74 17.26
N ASP A 577 -21.48 2.51 18.57
CA ASP A 577 -22.29 3.21 19.60
C ASP A 577 -22.10 4.74 19.59
N LYS A 578 -21.01 5.24 18.99
CA LYS A 578 -20.77 6.68 18.81
C LYS A 578 -21.43 7.25 17.55
N LEU A 579 -21.80 6.41 16.59
CA LEU A 579 -22.48 6.86 15.36
C LEU A 579 -23.93 7.24 15.67
N THR A 580 -24.40 8.32 15.05
CA THR A 580 -25.75 8.88 15.26
C THR A 580 -26.85 7.83 15.17
N PHE A 581 -26.79 6.95 14.16
CA PHE A 581 -27.79 5.90 13.96
C PHE A 581 -27.90 4.96 15.16
N TYR A 582 -26.78 4.47 15.68
CA TYR A 582 -26.76 3.48 16.78
C TYR A 582 -26.97 4.11 18.15
N LYS A 583 -26.47 5.33 18.36
CA LYS A 583 -26.63 6.08 19.61
C LYS A 583 -28.11 6.27 20.00
N HIS A 584 -28.99 6.37 19.00
CA HIS A 584 -30.41 6.63 19.18
C HIS A 584 -31.31 5.48 18.73
N PHE A 585 -30.73 4.31 18.40
CA PHE A 585 -31.49 3.19 17.85
C PHE A 585 -32.54 2.65 18.85
N ASP A 586 -33.81 2.63 18.42
CA ASP A 586 -34.92 2.07 19.19
C ASP A 586 -35.21 0.64 18.72
N SER A 587 -34.75 -0.35 19.49
CA SER A 587 -35.00 -1.77 19.19
C SER A 587 -36.46 -2.19 19.36
N THR A 588 -37.29 -1.41 20.08
CA THR A 588 -38.72 -1.72 20.26
C THR A 588 -39.58 -1.32 19.07
N ASN A 589 -39.09 -0.39 18.23
CA ASN A 589 -39.74 0.05 16.99
C ASN A 589 -38.70 0.28 15.87
N SER A 590 -37.91 -0.76 15.57
CA SER A 590 -36.79 -0.68 14.63
C SER A 590 -37.20 -0.16 13.24
N THR A 591 -38.30 -0.66 12.67
CA THR A 591 -38.80 -0.22 11.36
C THR A 591 -39.21 1.25 11.36
N GLY A 592 -39.94 1.70 12.40
CA GLY A 592 -40.35 3.09 12.52
C GLY A 592 -39.14 4.03 12.66
N TYR A 593 -38.16 3.62 13.47
CA TYR A 593 -36.91 4.36 13.64
C TYR A 593 -36.11 4.46 12.34
N ILE A 594 -35.94 3.34 11.60
CA ILE A 594 -35.22 3.34 10.32
C ILE A 594 -35.89 4.28 9.30
N ASN A 595 -37.22 4.23 9.17
CA ASN A 595 -37.95 5.12 8.26
C ASN A 595 -37.84 6.60 8.68
N GLN A 596 -37.81 6.89 9.98
CA GLN A 596 -37.57 8.24 10.48
C GLN A 596 -36.14 8.72 10.15
N PHE A 597 -35.13 7.88 10.40
CA PHE A 597 -33.74 8.19 10.11
C PHE A 597 -33.49 8.41 8.60
N ILE A 598 -34.11 7.61 7.74
CA ILE A 598 -34.09 7.80 6.28
C ILE A 598 -34.57 9.20 5.89
N LYS A 599 -35.67 9.67 6.49
CA LYS A 599 -36.25 10.99 6.24
C LYS A 599 -35.38 12.10 6.78
N ASP A 600 -34.93 11.98 8.02
CA ASP A 600 -34.11 12.99 8.70
C ASP A 600 -32.77 13.20 8.00
N GLU A 601 -32.14 12.11 7.57
CA GLU A 601 -30.86 12.16 6.87
C GLU A 601 -31.00 12.43 5.36
N ASN A 602 -32.20 12.41 4.79
CA ASN A 602 -32.46 12.52 3.35
C ASN A 602 -31.71 11.46 2.52
N ILE A 603 -31.87 10.18 2.89
CA ILE A 603 -31.22 9.06 2.21
C ILE A 603 -31.83 8.87 0.81
N LEU A 604 -30.99 8.87 -0.24
CA LEU A 604 -31.43 8.83 -1.64
C LEU A 604 -31.96 7.46 -2.08
N PHE A 605 -31.27 6.40 -1.71
CA PHE A 605 -31.69 5.02 -1.93
C PHE A 605 -30.97 4.12 -0.93
N ILE A 606 -31.47 2.90 -0.80
CA ILE A 606 -30.94 1.91 0.13
C ILE A 606 -30.39 0.73 -0.66
N ILE A 607 -29.14 0.40 -0.38
CA ILE A 607 -28.52 -0.84 -0.86
C ILE A 607 -28.84 -1.94 0.15
N THR A 608 -29.37 -3.06 -0.35
CA THR A 608 -29.83 -4.17 0.50
C THR A 608 -29.55 -5.53 -0.11
N ASP A 609 -29.43 -6.55 0.73
CA ASP A 609 -29.30 -7.96 0.33
C ASP A 609 -30.66 -8.68 0.18
N SER A 610 -31.76 -7.97 0.47
CA SER A 610 -33.12 -8.50 0.39
C SER A 610 -34.15 -7.42 0.04
N VAL A 611 -35.23 -7.83 -0.61
CA VAL A 611 -36.40 -6.97 -0.85
C VAL A 611 -37.18 -6.78 0.44
N LEU A 612 -37.46 -5.53 0.82
CA LEU A 612 -38.21 -5.18 2.03
C LEU A 612 -39.38 -4.24 1.67
N PRO A 613 -40.64 -4.71 1.68
CA PRO A 613 -41.78 -3.93 1.20
C PRO A 613 -42.21 -2.79 2.14
N TYR A 614 -41.61 -2.66 3.31
CA TYR A 614 -42.03 -1.74 4.38
C TYR A 614 -41.16 -0.49 4.56
N LEU A 615 -40.12 -0.31 3.72
CA LEU A 615 -39.26 0.87 3.76
C LEU A 615 -39.76 1.93 2.78
N ASP A 616 -39.77 3.18 3.23
CA ASP A 616 -40.32 4.31 2.47
C ASP A 616 -39.40 4.78 1.31
N GLN A 617 -38.23 4.16 1.15
CA GLN A 617 -37.20 4.56 0.19
C GLN A 617 -36.94 3.47 -0.85
N LYS A 618 -36.52 3.89 -2.06
CA LYS A 618 -36.13 2.98 -3.13
C LYS A 618 -35.03 2.01 -2.68
N LEU A 619 -35.25 0.73 -2.96
CA LEU A 619 -34.32 -0.36 -2.66
C LEU A 619 -33.58 -0.80 -3.92
N ILE A 620 -32.26 -0.87 -3.83
CA ILE A 620 -31.39 -1.50 -4.82
C ILE A 620 -30.89 -2.81 -4.20
N THR A 621 -31.48 -3.93 -4.64
CA THR A 621 -31.11 -5.25 -4.15
C THR A 621 -29.89 -5.76 -4.91
N ILE A 622 -28.84 -6.13 -4.18
CA ILE A 622 -27.70 -6.84 -4.72
C ILE A 622 -27.97 -8.33 -4.55
N ALA A 623 -28.01 -9.07 -5.66
CA ALA A 623 -28.20 -10.51 -5.63
C ALA A 623 -26.99 -11.18 -4.95
N SER A 624 -27.13 -11.57 -3.69
CA SER A 624 -26.15 -12.43 -3.01
C SER A 624 -26.40 -13.90 -3.39
N ASP A 625 -26.19 -14.24 -4.66
CA ASP A 625 -26.05 -15.63 -5.06
C ASP A 625 -24.56 -15.99 -5.08
N GLU A 626 -23.89 -15.83 -3.94
CA GLU A 626 -22.61 -16.48 -3.59
C GLU A 626 -22.43 -16.52 -2.08
#